data_AF-A0A6A6MM84-F1
#
_entry.id   AF-A0A6A6MM84-F1
#
_cell.length_a   1.000
_cell.length_b   1.000
_cell.length_c   1.000
_cell.angle_alpha   90.00
_cell.angle_beta   90.00
_cell.angle_gamma   90.00
#
_symmetry.space_group_name_H-M   'P 1'
#
loop_
_entity.id
_entity.type
_entity.pdbx_description
1 polymer ?
#
loop_
_entity_poly.entity_id
_entity_poly.type
_entity_poly.pdbx_seq_one_letter_code
_entity_poly.pdbx_strand_id
1 'polypeptide(L)'
;MLIAWKDDIELMRSLGVNSYRFSISWVRILPRIEPVVTLHHFDVPQELEDRYGAWLSSQIQDDFGYFADICFEAFGDRVKNWITLNEANMVAQYGYYSGIWPPNRCSYPAGKCKAGNSELEPYIAAHNMILAHATATEIYRKKYQEKQGGKIGIVLHIYWYEPLRDIPADRVAAQRALGFIAAWFMDPIMFGEYPPEMQQITAMPTFYVVPDSMEKTIMYFKDRYNNTPMYITENGYAQPSSKNIEDMLNDMNRLEYMQGYLTSLVSAIRLHLLIGDKSMQGRSLAVFIDKFRNYCTNPDANCYCSSDLPKGQEILSLKREAMCVEIDVLLRVLLIVQQLLQENRHGSKRDIYYMHPSVFSDQSVVDQAINDICILLQCSRHNLNVVSVGNGLVMGWLRFLEAERKFDCMNFPSNVHPIPVHVDEVKDIVSVAKYILVVEKESVFQRLANDRFCNANRCIVITGRGYPDIPTRRFLRLLLEKLCLPIYCLVDCDPYGFDILTTYCFGSMQMAYDAKFLRVPEIRWLGAFPSDFEKYGLPQQCLLPLTAEDKRRTETMLLRCYLQREVPQWR
;
A
#
# COMPACT_ATOMS: atom_id res chain seq x y z
N MET A 1 51.30 -23.91 4.34
CA MET A 1 52.48 -24.17 5.19
C MET A 1 52.82 -25.65 5.16
N LEU A 2 54.00 -26.04 4.69
CA LEU A 2 54.58 -27.38 4.91
C LEU A 2 56.11 -27.20 4.90
N ILE A 3 56.69 -26.91 6.05
CA ILE A 3 58.16 -26.71 6.18
C ILE A 3 58.81 -27.75 7.12
N ALA A 4 58.08 -28.56 7.89
CA ALA A 4 58.68 -29.41 8.95
C ALA A 4 58.38 -30.93 8.89
N TRP A 5 58.10 -31.52 7.72
CA TRP A 5 57.66 -32.93 7.66
C TRP A 5 58.72 -33.98 8.04
N LYS A 6 60.00 -33.65 7.99
CA LYS A 6 61.09 -34.58 8.32
C LYS A 6 61.22 -34.78 9.83
N ASP A 7 61.12 -33.69 10.59
CA ASP A 7 61.20 -33.70 12.05
C ASP A 7 60.03 -34.47 12.67
N ASP A 8 58.83 -34.35 12.07
CA ASP A 8 57.63 -35.10 12.48
C ASP A 8 57.81 -36.62 12.34
N ILE A 9 58.46 -37.09 11.27
CA ILE A 9 58.72 -38.53 11.05
C ILE A 9 59.72 -39.07 12.08
N GLU A 10 60.74 -38.28 12.39
CA GLU A 10 61.78 -38.66 13.34
C GLU A 10 61.22 -38.76 14.77
N LEU A 11 60.33 -37.83 15.15
CA LEU A 11 59.57 -37.87 16.41
C LEU A 11 58.65 -39.10 16.49
N MET A 12 57.87 -39.39 15.44
CA MET A 12 56.97 -40.55 15.43
C MET A 12 57.73 -41.89 15.47
N ARG A 13 58.93 -41.96 14.88
CA ARG A 13 59.81 -43.13 14.97
C ARG A 13 60.32 -43.35 16.41
N SER A 14 60.66 -42.28 17.13
CA SER A 14 61.12 -42.36 18.53
C SER A 14 60.05 -42.86 19.51
N LEU A 15 58.77 -42.71 19.17
CA LEU A 15 57.63 -43.23 19.93
C LEU A 15 57.37 -44.73 19.67
N GLY A 16 58.19 -45.40 18.84
CA GLY A 16 58.05 -46.82 18.53
C GLY A 16 56.87 -47.16 17.61
N VAL A 17 56.39 -46.18 16.83
CA VAL A 17 55.25 -46.37 15.92
C VAL A 17 55.76 -46.81 14.55
N ASN A 18 55.34 -48.00 14.10
CA ASN A 18 55.87 -48.66 12.89
C ASN A 18 55.19 -48.18 11.58
N SER A 19 54.14 -47.35 11.71
CA SER A 19 53.31 -46.88 10.61
C SER A 19 52.75 -45.50 10.93
N TYR A 20 52.99 -44.52 10.05
CA TYR A 20 52.48 -43.16 10.20
C TYR A 20 51.45 -42.86 9.10
N ARG A 21 50.19 -42.74 9.49
CA ARG A 21 49.09 -42.39 8.58
C ARG A 21 48.97 -40.87 8.52
N PHE A 22 49.34 -40.28 7.40
CA PHE A 22 49.13 -38.86 7.11
C PHE A 22 48.12 -38.70 5.97
N SER A 23 47.40 -37.59 5.96
CA SER A 23 46.51 -37.21 4.85
C SER A 23 47.28 -36.37 3.83
N ILE A 24 47.09 -36.64 2.55
CA ILE A 24 47.59 -35.74 1.52
C ILE A 24 46.56 -34.63 1.31
N SER A 25 46.99 -33.37 1.44
CA SER A 25 46.12 -32.22 1.16
C SER A 25 45.76 -32.21 -0.33
N TRP A 26 44.48 -32.45 -0.60
CA TRP A 26 43.91 -32.61 -1.94
C TRP A 26 44.30 -31.45 -2.89
N VAL A 27 44.42 -30.23 -2.36
CA VAL A 27 44.76 -28.99 -3.08
C VAL A 27 46.18 -28.98 -3.68
N ARG A 28 47.09 -29.85 -3.22
CA ARG A 28 48.48 -29.93 -3.70
C ARG A 28 48.71 -30.96 -4.82
N ILE A 29 47.81 -31.93 -5.01
CA ILE A 29 47.98 -33.02 -6.01
C ILE A 29 47.15 -32.76 -7.27
N LEU A 30 46.07 -31.98 -7.19
CA LEU A 30 45.29 -31.59 -8.35
C LEU A 30 45.62 -30.16 -8.77
N PRO A 31 46.38 -29.94 -9.87
CA PRO A 31 46.63 -28.60 -10.42
C PRO A 31 45.38 -27.98 -11.08
N ARG A 32 44.18 -28.50 -10.79
CA ARG A 32 42.91 -28.09 -11.40
C ARG A 32 42.17 -27.01 -10.62
N ILE A 33 42.76 -26.46 -9.56
CA ILE A 33 42.17 -25.36 -8.80
C ILE A 33 42.87 -24.09 -9.24
N GLU A 34 42.16 -23.25 -9.98
CA GLU A 34 42.65 -21.92 -10.33
C GLU A 34 42.75 -21.06 -9.07
N PRO A 35 43.94 -20.54 -8.71
CA PRO A 35 44.07 -19.67 -7.56
C PRO A 35 43.38 -18.33 -7.82
N VAL A 36 42.52 -17.92 -6.88
CA VAL A 36 41.96 -16.57 -6.80
C VAL A 36 42.70 -15.86 -5.68
N VAL A 37 43.48 -14.82 -6.01
CA VAL A 37 44.39 -14.16 -5.07
C VAL A 37 43.91 -12.74 -4.78
N THR A 38 43.68 -12.46 -3.50
CA THR A 38 43.43 -11.10 -2.99
C THR A 38 44.74 -10.43 -2.63
N LEU A 39 45.01 -9.25 -3.20
CA LEU A 39 46.24 -8.48 -2.95
C LEU A 39 46.24 -7.85 -1.55
N HIS A 40 45.13 -7.26 -1.12
CA HIS A 40 45.00 -6.65 0.20
C HIS A 40 43.72 -7.09 0.89
N HIS A 41 43.89 -7.57 2.13
CA HIS A 41 42.84 -8.09 2.99
C HIS A 41 42.96 -7.46 4.39
N PHE A 42 42.81 -6.13 4.42
CA PHE A 42 42.82 -5.28 5.63
C PHE A 42 44.22 -5.07 6.26
N ASP A 43 45.26 -5.53 5.60
CA ASP A 43 46.63 -5.66 6.11
C ASP A 43 47.58 -4.61 5.52
N VAL A 44 47.17 -3.34 5.56
CA VAL A 44 48.07 -2.23 5.20
C VAL A 44 49.33 -2.28 6.08
N PRO A 45 50.54 -2.18 5.50
CA PRO A 45 51.76 -2.06 6.30
C PRO A 45 51.71 -0.86 7.25
N GLN A 46 51.99 -1.09 8.54
CA GLN A 46 51.94 -0.05 9.57
C GLN A 46 52.80 1.18 9.22
N GLU A 47 53.93 0.97 8.53
CA GLU A 47 54.80 2.05 8.06
C GLU A 47 54.05 3.07 7.17
N LEU A 48 53.10 2.64 6.33
CA LEU A 48 52.34 3.55 5.47
C LEU A 48 51.30 4.35 6.26
N GLU A 49 50.71 3.73 7.29
CA GLU A 49 49.83 4.42 8.24
C GLU A 49 50.63 5.48 9.03
N ASP A 50 51.82 5.13 9.53
CA ASP A 50 52.66 6.05 10.31
C ASP A 50 53.22 7.20 9.46
N ARG A 51 53.58 6.93 8.19
CA ARG A 51 54.20 7.92 7.31
C ARG A 51 53.22 8.97 6.78
N TYR A 52 52.00 8.55 6.40
CA TYR A 52 51.03 9.47 5.77
C TYR A 52 49.55 9.12 6.03
N GLY A 53 49.24 8.20 6.95
CA GLY A 53 47.85 7.82 7.27
C GLY A 53 47.21 6.89 6.25
N ALA A 54 48.02 6.14 5.48
CA ALA A 54 47.60 5.17 4.48
C ALA A 54 46.42 5.65 3.60
N TRP A 55 45.23 5.06 3.78
CA TRP A 55 44.04 5.35 2.98
C TRP A 55 43.53 6.79 3.11
N LEU A 56 43.99 7.57 4.09
CA LEU A 56 43.65 8.99 4.21
C LEU A 56 44.50 9.90 3.29
N SER A 57 45.51 9.35 2.62
CA SER A 57 46.38 10.08 1.70
C SER A 57 46.29 9.52 0.29
N SER A 58 46.37 10.39 -0.71
CA SER A 58 46.43 9.97 -2.11
C SER A 58 47.72 9.20 -2.45
N GLN A 59 48.78 9.33 -1.65
CA GLN A 59 50.05 8.61 -1.86
C GLN A 59 49.89 7.08 -1.85
N ILE A 60 48.88 6.56 -1.13
CA ILE A 60 48.60 5.11 -1.08
C ILE A 60 48.26 4.51 -2.44
N GLN A 61 47.78 5.32 -3.38
CA GLN A 61 47.39 4.88 -4.72
C GLN A 61 48.61 4.37 -5.50
N ASP A 62 49.73 5.09 -5.39
CA ASP A 62 50.99 4.75 -6.05
C ASP A 62 51.68 3.57 -5.36
N ASP A 63 51.75 3.57 -4.01
CA ASP A 63 52.37 2.49 -3.24
C ASP A 63 51.62 1.16 -3.43
N PHE A 64 50.28 1.19 -3.46
CA PHE A 64 49.46 0.01 -3.74
C PHE A 64 49.65 -0.46 -5.20
N GLY A 65 49.73 0.46 -6.15
CA GLY A 65 50.04 0.15 -7.56
C GLY A 65 51.39 -0.54 -7.71
N TYR A 66 52.42 -0.07 -7.01
CA TYR A 66 53.76 -0.68 -6.99
C TYR A 66 53.74 -2.09 -6.40
N PHE A 67 53.07 -2.28 -5.26
CA PHE A 67 52.91 -3.61 -4.65
C PHE A 67 52.17 -4.58 -5.58
N ALA A 68 51.10 -4.13 -6.24
CA ALA A 68 50.36 -4.93 -7.21
C ALA A 68 51.24 -5.32 -8.41
N ASP A 69 52.06 -4.40 -8.94
CA ASP A 69 52.99 -4.65 -10.05
C ASP A 69 53.96 -5.81 -9.72
N ILE A 70 54.56 -5.80 -8.52
CA ILE A 70 55.43 -6.87 -8.03
C ILE A 70 54.68 -8.21 -7.97
N CYS A 71 53.45 -8.21 -7.44
CA CYS A 71 52.66 -9.43 -7.31
C CYS A 71 52.30 -10.04 -8.68
N PHE A 72 51.91 -9.20 -9.64
CA PHE A 72 51.59 -9.63 -11.00
C PHE A 72 52.82 -10.19 -11.71
N GLU A 73 53.98 -9.56 -11.54
CA GLU A 73 55.24 -10.06 -12.10
C GLU A 73 55.63 -11.42 -11.50
N ALA A 74 55.55 -11.56 -10.18
CA ALA A 74 56.03 -12.75 -9.47
C ALA A 74 55.11 -13.98 -9.61
N PHE A 75 53.79 -13.77 -9.72
CA PHE A 75 52.81 -14.86 -9.62
C PHE A 75 51.82 -14.94 -10.78
N GLY A 76 51.77 -13.94 -11.67
CA GLY A 76 50.78 -13.89 -12.75
C GLY A 76 50.98 -14.93 -13.85
N ASP A 77 52.12 -15.62 -13.87
CA ASP A 77 52.33 -16.84 -14.66
C ASP A 77 51.30 -17.92 -14.31
N ARG A 78 50.97 -18.05 -13.02
CA ARG A 78 50.06 -19.08 -12.46
C ARG A 78 48.70 -18.53 -12.01
N VAL A 79 48.64 -17.29 -11.54
CA VAL A 79 47.41 -16.67 -11.04
C VAL A 79 46.64 -16.03 -12.18
N LYS A 80 45.42 -16.52 -12.41
CA LYS A 80 44.52 -16.02 -13.47
C LYS A 80 43.33 -15.21 -12.96
N ASN A 81 43.13 -15.17 -11.65
CA ASN A 81 42.03 -14.42 -11.04
C ASN A 81 42.60 -13.58 -9.88
N TRP A 82 42.63 -12.26 -10.08
CA TRP A 82 43.13 -11.28 -9.12
C TRP A 82 41.99 -10.49 -8.49
N ILE A 83 42.07 -10.29 -7.18
CA ILE A 83 41.21 -9.39 -6.41
C ILE A 83 42.12 -8.32 -5.82
N THR A 84 41.84 -7.04 -6.03
CA THR A 84 42.67 -5.96 -5.47
C THR A 84 42.44 -5.81 -3.97
N LEU A 85 41.20 -5.48 -3.59
CA LEU A 85 40.81 -5.16 -2.22
C LEU A 85 39.67 -6.10 -1.82
N ASN A 86 39.78 -6.67 -0.63
CA ASN A 86 38.66 -7.36 0.03
C ASN A 86 37.82 -6.35 0.81
N GLU A 87 36.50 -6.37 0.60
CA GLU A 87 35.48 -5.64 1.37
C GLU A 87 35.84 -4.19 1.68
N ALA A 88 36.30 -3.44 0.66
CA ALA A 88 36.80 -2.08 0.84
C ALA A 88 35.77 -1.13 1.51
N ASN A 89 34.48 -1.35 1.23
CA ASN A 89 33.38 -0.63 1.85
C ASN A 89 33.27 -0.86 3.37
N MET A 90 33.62 -2.05 3.85
CA MET A 90 33.68 -2.36 5.28
C MET A 90 34.89 -1.71 5.93
N VAL A 91 36.04 -1.65 5.25
CA VAL A 91 37.21 -0.93 5.78
C VAL A 91 36.89 0.54 5.98
N ALA A 92 36.18 1.17 5.05
CA ALA A 92 35.75 2.56 5.21
C ALA A 92 34.80 2.75 6.42
N GLN A 93 33.83 1.86 6.62
CA GLN A 93 32.88 1.95 7.75
C GLN A 93 33.51 1.56 9.10
N TYR A 94 34.22 0.44 9.17
CA TYR A 94 34.74 -0.08 10.43
C TYR A 94 36.10 0.48 10.79
N GLY A 95 36.91 0.90 9.82
CA GLY A 95 38.20 1.55 10.07
C GLY A 95 38.09 3.03 10.40
N TYR A 96 37.18 3.75 9.72
CA TYR A 96 37.13 5.23 9.74
C TYR A 96 35.80 5.85 10.19
N TYR A 97 34.69 5.09 10.31
CA TYR A 97 33.42 5.60 10.87
C TYR A 97 33.22 5.15 12.32
N SER A 98 33.20 3.83 12.58
CA SER A 98 33.01 3.27 13.94
C SER A 98 34.34 2.98 14.65
N GLY A 99 35.43 2.87 13.88
CA GLY A 99 36.77 2.54 14.36
C GLY A 99 36.90 1.14 14.98
N ILE A 100 36.00 0.20 14.75
CA ILE A 100 36.13 -1.17 15.29
C ILE A 100 37.32 -1.92 14.69
N TRP A 101 37.73 -1.58 13.46
CA TRP A 101 38.89 -2.16 12.78
C TRP A 101 40.06 -1.19 12.75
N PRO A 102 41.30 -1.67 12.53
CA PRO A 102 42.43 -0.78 12.22
C PRO A 102 42.09 0.18 11.07
N PRO A 103 42.49 1.46 11.14
CA PRO A 103 43.36 2.09 12.14
C PRO A 103 42.65 2.63 13.39
N ASN A 104 41.41 2.22 13.68
CA ASN A 104 40.62 2.65 14.85
C ASN A 104 40.40 4.18 14.86
N ARG A 105 39.86 4.73 13.77
CA ARG A 105 39.56 6.16 13.65
C ARG A 105 38.07 6.41 13.64
N CYS A 106 37.61 7.36 14.47
CA CYS A 106 36.21 7.74 14.58
C CYS A 106 36.00 9.01 15.43
N SER A 107 34.83 9.62 15.30
CA SER A 107 34.30 10.66 16.17
C SER A 107 33.30 10.09 17.18
N TYR A 108 33.19 10.73 18.34
CA TYR A 108 32.07 10.46 19.26
C TYR A 108 30.77 11.04 18.68
N PRO A 109 29.61 10.34 18.73
CA PRO A 109 29.35 9.10 19.46
C PRO A 109 29.52 7.81 18.64
N ALA A 110 29.96 7.85 17.39
CA ALA A 110 30.08 6.68 16.52
C ALA A 110 31.06 5.62 17.05
N GLY A 111 32.10 6.04 17.78
CA GLY A 111 32.96 5.17 18.55
C GLY A 111 33.79 5.91 19.60
N LYS A 112 34.71 5.20 20.26
CA LYS A 112 35.59 5.74 21.32
C LYS A 112 37.07 5.75 20.89
N CYS A 113 37.32 6.24 19.69
CA CYS A 113 38.66 6.33 19.11
C CYS A 113 39.44 7.49 19.70
N LYS A 114 40.78 7.40 19.64
CA LYS A 114 41.67 8.48 20.09
C LYS A 114 41.70 9.66 19.13
N ALA A 115 41.41 9.42 17.85
CA ALA A 115 41.39 10.41 16.79
C ALA A 115 40.47 9.95 15.65
N GLY A 116 40.09 10.87 14.77
CA GLY A 116 39.33 10.58 13.56
C GLY A 116 38.15 11.53 13.33
N ASN A 117 37.61 11.51 12.13
CA ASN A 117 36.42 12.24 11.74
C ASN A 117 35.43 11.33 11.00
N SER A 118 34.42 10.83 11.71
CA SER A 118 33.42 9.90 11.14
C SER A 118 32.57 10.52 10.03
N GLU A 119 32.51 11.85 9.93
CA GLU A 119 31.74 12.53 8.88
C GLU A 119 32.54 12.73 7.58
N LEU A 120 33.87 12.59 7.62
CA LEU A 120 34.75 12.90 6.48
C LEU A 120 35.68 11.74 6.10
N GLU A 121 36.36 11.14 7.06
CA GLU A 121 37.41 10.15 6.83
C GLU A 121 36.94 8.88 6.09
N PRO A 122 35.73 8.34 6.31
CA PRO A 122 35.24 7.21 5.52
C PRO A 122 35.20 7.50 4.03
N TYR A 123 34.81 8.72 3.65
CA TYR A 123 34.72 9.14 2.25
C TYR A 123 36.09 9.34 1.62
N ILE A 124 37.04 9.92 2.38
CA ILE A 124 38.43 10.09 1.93
C ILE A 124 39.08 8.71 1.71
N ALA A 125 38.93 7.81 2.70
CA ALA A 125 39.46 6.46 2.62
C ALA A 125 38.86 5.66 1.46
N ALA A 126 37.54 5.69 1.29
CA ALA A 126 36.85 5.04 0.18
C ALA A 126 37.31 5.59 -1.18
N HIS A 127 37.45 6.90 -1.31
CA HIS A 127 37.93 7.54 -2.55
C HIS A 127 39.33 7.05 -2.93
N ASN A 128 40.26 7.02 -1.98
CA ASN A 128 41.63 6.53 -2.23
C ASN A 128 41.67 5.02 -2.51
N MET A 129 40.82 4.20 -1.87
CA MET A 129 40.71 2.77 -2.18
C MET A 129 40.19 2.52 -3.61
N ILE A 130 39.20 3.28 -4.05
CA ILE A 130 38.67 3.20 -5.42
C ILE A 130 39.75 3.56 -6.43
N LEU A 131 40.49 4.65 -6.19
CA LEU A 131 41.58 5.07 -7.07
C LEU A 131 42.74 4.07 -7.06
N ALA A 132 43.12 3.52 -5.90
CA ALA A 132 44.14 2.47 -5.80
C ALA A 132 43.75 1.19 -6.56
N HIS A 133 42.46 0.78 -6.49
CA HIS A 133 41.94 -0.30 -7.32
C HIS A 133 42.05 0.02 -8.82
N ALA A 134 41.70 1.24 -9.22
CA ALA A 134 41.81 1.69 -10.61
C ALA A 134 43.27 1.65 -11.09
N THR A 135 44.22 2.16 -10.30
CA THR A 135 45.66 2.14 -10.60
C THR A 135 46.17 0.71 -10.80
N ALA A 136 45.89 -0.20 -9.85
CA ALA A 136 46.33 -1.59 -9.96
C ALA A 136 45.68 -2.32 -11.16
N THR A 137 44.41 -2.03 -11.44
CA THR A 137 43.68 -2.58 -12.59
C THR A 137 44.26 -2.08 -13.91
N GLU A 138 44.59 -0.80 -14.00
CA GLU A 138 45.22 -0.21 -15.17
C GLU A 138 46.59 -0.83 -15.45
N ILE A 139 47.44 -0.99 -14.42
CA ILE A 139 48.73 -1.68 -14.52
C ILE A 139 48.54 -3.10 -15.05
N TYR A 140 47.61 -3.87 -14.46
CA TYR A 140 47.35 -5.24 -14.89
C TYR A 140 46.91 -5.30 -16.35
N ARG A 141 45.89 -4.52 -16.73
CA ARG A 141 45.32 -4.49 -18.08
C ARG A 141 46.34 -4.07 -19.13
N LYS A 142 47.18 -3.07 -18.85
CA LYS A 142 48.17 -2.54 -19.81
C LYS A 142 49.45 -3.38 -19.90
N LYS A 143 49.96 -3.90 -18.78
CA LYS A 143 51.30 -4.53 -18.73
C LYS A 143 51.27 -6.06 -18.76
N TYR A 144 50.21 -6.67 -18.20
CA TYR A 144 50.21 -8.11 -17.89
C TYR A 144 49.07 -8.90 -18.52
N GLN A 145 47.88 -8.32 -18.71
CA GLN A 145 46.68 -9.07 -19.06
C GLN A 145 46.81 -9.79 -20.40
N GLU A 146 47.38 -9.16 -21.43
CA GLU A 146 47.64 -9.80 -22.73
C GLU A 146 48.62 -10.98 -22.61
N LYS A 147 49.65 -10.84 -21.77
CA LYS A 147 50.71 -11.86 -21.59
C LYS A 147 50.27 -13.02 -20.69
N GLN A 148 49.50 -12.72 -19.65
CA GLN A 148 49.16 -13.65 -18.58
C GLN A 148 47.76 -14.25 -18.76
N GLY A 149 46.87 -13.61 -19.53
CA GLY A 149 45.53 -14.10 -19.83
C GLY A 149 44.58 -14.16 -18.64
N GLY A 150 44.84 -13.43 -17.55
CA GLY A 150 44.01 -13.43 -16.35
C GLY A 150 42.99 -12.28 -16.29
N LYS A 151 42.22 -12.27 -15.20
CA LYS A 151 41.18 -11.30 -14.87
C LYS A 151 41.51 -10.63 -13.53
N ILE A 152 41.07 -9.39 -13.38
CA ILE A 152 41.24 -8.61 -12.17
C ILE A 152 39.91 -7.94 -11.79
N GLY A 153 39.61 -7.91 -10.49
CA GLY A 153 38.42 -7.30 -9.93
C GLY A 153 38.61 -6.86 -8.48
N ILE A 154 37.50 -6.51 -7.83
CA ILE A 154 37.43 -6.11 -6.42
C ILE A 154 36.34 -6.94 -5.72
N VAL A 155 36.46 -7.13 -4.41
CA VAL A 155 35.41 -7.75 -3.58
C VAL A 155 34.79 -6.69 -2.69
N LEU A 156 33.45 -6.67 -2.65
CA LEU A 156 32.67 -5.81 -1.77
C LEU A 156 31.79 -6.68 -0.86
N HIS A 157 31.67 -6.28 0.40
CA HIS A 157 30.69 -6.88 1.30
C HIS A 157 29.33 -6.27 1.02
N ILE A 158 28.27 -7.06 0.95
CA ILE A 158 26.93 -6.51 0.74
C ILE A 158 26.00 -7.12 1.77
N TYR A 159 25.43 -6.25 2.60
CA TYR A 159 24.21 -6.58 3.29
C TYR A 159 23.05 -6.40 2.32
N TRP A 160 22.23 -7.44 2.19
CA TRP A 160 20.93 -7.26 1.58
C TRP A 160 20.02 -6.55 2.58
N TYR A 161 19.57 -5.36 2.21
CA TYR A 161 18.62 -4.61 3.02
C TYR A 161 17.22 -4.94 2.54
N GLU A 162 16.45 -5.58 3.41
CA GLU A 162 15.02 -5.66 3.24
C GLU A 162 14.37 -4.50 3.98
N PRO A 163 13.30 -3.94 3.41
CA PRO A 163 12.51 -2.95 4.12
C PRO A 163 11.94 -3.58 5.39
N LEU A 164 12.19 -2.97 6.56
CA LEU A 164 11.73 -3.49 7.86
C LEU A 164 10.21 -3.74 7.87
N ARG A 165 9.47 -2.86 7.21
CA ARG A 165 8.05 -3.02 6.88
C ARG A 165 7.89 -2.76 5.41
N ASP A 166 6.87 -3.38 4.80
CA ASP A 166 6.59 -3.17 3.40
C ASP A 166 5.89 -1.82 3.14
N ILE A 167 6.59 -0.72 3.43
CA ILE A 167 6.16 0.66 3.25
C ILE A 167 7.21 1.44 2.43
N PRO A 168 6.81 2.46 1.65
CA PRO A 168 7.73 3.18 0.78
C PRO A 168 8.95 3.78 1.51
N ALA A 169 8.78 4.25 2.75
CA ALA A 169 9.88 4.81 3.53
C ALA A 169 10.97 3.78 3.84
N ASP A 170 10.60 2.56 4.21
CA ASP A 170 11.53 1.49 4.53
C ASP A 170 12.13 0.89 3.25
N ARG A 171 11.38 0.84 2.13
CA ARG A 171 11.88 0.44 0.79
C ARG A 171 12.98 1.36 0.30
N VAL A 172 12.75 2.67 0.38
CA VAL A 172 13.79 3.62 -0.02
C VAL A 172 14.89 3.71 1.02
N ALA A 173 14.62 3.51 2.32
CA ALA A 173 15.67 3.38 3.31
C ALA A 173 16.57 2.17 3.02
N ALA A 174 16.00 1.03 2.62
CA ALA A 174 16.73 -0.13 2.17
C ALA A 174 17.52 0.14 0.88
N GLN A 175 16.92 0.82 -0.09
CA GLN A 175 17.60 1.23 -1.33
C GLN A 175 18.78 2.17 -1.05
N ARG A 176 18.63 3.13 -0.15
CA ARG A 176 19.70 4.02 0.26
C ARG A 176 20.78 3.30 1.06
N ALA A 177 20.39 2.42 1.99
CA ALA A 177 21.35 1.61 2.73
C ALA A 177 22.18 0.74 1.79
N LEU A 178 21.55 0.17 0.74
CA LEU A 178 22.24 -0.52 -0.33
C LEU A 178 23.13 0.45 -1.15
N GLY A 179 22.68 1.68 -1.41
CA GLY A 179 23.47 2.72 -2.06
C GLY A 179 24.76 3.06 -1.29
N PHE A 180 24.66 3.25 0.02
CA PHE A 180 25.78 3.56 0.91
C PHE A 180 26.70 2.36 1.22
N ILE A 181 26.38 1.16 0.72
CA ILE A 181 27.19 -0.06 0.93
C ILE A 181 27.73 -0.65 -0.37
N ALA A 182 26.89 -0.79 -1.38
CA ALA A 182 27.24 -1.37 -2.67
C ALA A 182 27.54 -0.28 -3.72
N ALA A 183 26.59 0.63 -3.97
CA ALA A 183 26.73 1.63 -5.04
C ALA A 183 27.87 2.62 -4.76
N TRP A 184 28.18 2.90 -3.49
CA TRP A 184 29.28 3.76 -3.06
C TRP A 184 30.63 3.40 -3.71
N PHE A 185 30.93 2.12 -3.89
CA PHE A 185 32.14 1.65 -4.58
C PHE A 185 31.88 1.19 -6.02
N MET A 186 30.71 0.60 -6.30
CA MET A 186 30.40 0.07 -7.63
C MET A 186 30.19 1.17 -8.68
N ASP A 187 29.48 2.25 -8.35
CA ASP A 187 29.13 3.28 -9.32
C ASP A 187 30.37 4.08 -9.79
N PRO A 188 31.31 4.48 -8.92
CA PRO A 188 32.56 5.08 -9.38
C PRO A 188 33.41 4.16 -10.24
N ILE A 189 33.42 2.85 -9.97
CA ILE A 189 34.19 1.86 -10.75
C ILE A 189 33.56 1.63 -12.13
N MET A 190 32.23 1.63 -12.21
CA MET A 190 31.49 1.32 -13.45
C MET A 190 31.21 2.56 -14.31
N PHE A 191 30.88 3.68 -13.68
CA PHE A 191 30.36 4.89 -14.31
C PHE A 191 31.24 6.14 -14.08
N GLY A 192 32.18 6.09 -13.12
CA GLY A 192 33.05 7.23 -12.80
C GLY A 192 32.42 8.28 -11.89
N GLU A 193 31.20 8.06 -11.39
CA GLU A 193 30.45 8.99 -10.54
C GLU A 193 29.92 8.30 -9.29
N TYR A 194 29.83 9.01 -8.17
CA TYR A 194 29.19 8.50 -6.94
C TYR A 194 27.67 8.49 -7.06
N PRO A 195 26.96 7.59 -6.36
CA PRO A 195 25.50 7.49 -6.45
C PRO A 195 24.80 8.81 -6.04
N PRO A 196 23.73 9.23 -6.71
CA PRO A 196 23.01 10.47 -6.42
C PRO A 196 22.55 10.62 -4.96
N GLU A 197 22.22 9.52 -4.30
CA GLU A 197 21.80 9.47 -2.89
C GLU A 197 22.90 9.91 -1.92
N MET A 198 24.16 9.91 -2.35
CA MET A 198 25.31 10.40 -1.57
C MET A 198 25.65 11.88 -1.84
N GLN A 199 24.92 12.56 -2.74
CA GLN A 199 25.28 13.91 -3.22
C GLN A 199 24.44 15.08 -2.64
N GLN A 200 23.36 14.90 -1.85
CA GLN A 200 22.51 16.00 -1.30
C GLN A 200 21.87 15.70 0.09
N ILE A 201 21.82 16.68 1.05
CA ILE A 201 21.23 16.56 2.42
C ILE A 201 20.02 17.50 2.80
N THR A 202 18.93 17.00 3.46
CA THR A 202 17.85 17.75 4.22
C THR A 202 17.42 17.11 5.58
N ALA A 203 16.28 17.47 6.20
CA ALA A 203 15.94 17.27 7.63
C ALA A 203 15.45 15.86 8.07
N MET A 204 15.14 14.95 7.15
CA MET A 204 15.72 13.61 7.19
C MET A 204 16.83 13.65 6.13
N PRO A 205 18.09 13.26 6.43
CA PRO A 205 19.26 13.52 5.57
C PRO A 205 19.13 13.11 4.10
N THR A 206 18.11 12.35 3.74
CA THR A 206 18.00 11.63 2.48
C THR A 206 16.62 11.71 1.80
N PHE A 207 15.73 12.63 2.17
CA PHE A 207 14.42 12.80 1.49
C PHE A 207 13.98 14.25 1.32
N TYR A 208 13.66 14.59 0.07
CA TYR A 208 13.25 15.93 -0.34
C TYR A 208 11.86 15.92 -0.96
N VAL A 209 11.07 16.93 -0.63
CA VAL A 209 9.78 17.21 -1.27
C VAL A 209 10.04 18.12 -2.47
N VAL A 210 9.96 17.58 -3.68
CA VAL A 210 10.20 18.31 -4.94
C VAL A 210 9.07 17.99 -5.92
N PRO A 211 7.86 18.54 -5.74
CA PRO A 211 6.67 18.16 -6.52
C PRO A 211 6.87 18.30 -8.03
N ASP A 212 7.51 19.39 -8.46
CA ASP A 212 7.82 19.68 -9.87
C ASP A 212 8.71 18.63 -10.54
N SER A 213 9.45 17.83 -9.76
CA SER A 213 10.24 16.73 -10.31
C SER A 213 9.35 15.65 -10.92
N MET A 214 8.11 15.47 -10.45
CA MET A 214 7.19 14.49 -10.99
C MET A 214 6.83 14.82 -12.44
N GLU A 215 6.52 16.09 -12.73
CA GLU A 215 6.27 16.54 -14.10
C GLU A 215 7.51 16.39 -14.98
N LYS A 216 8.67 16.85 -14.49
CA LYS A 216 9.94 16.77 -15.24
C LYS A 216 10.35 15.34 -15.54
N THR A 217 10.17 14.43 -14.59
CA THR A 217 10.46 13.00 -14.75
C THR A 217 9.56 12.38 -15.83
N ILE A 218 8.25 12.62 -15.75
CA ILE A 218 7.31 12.10 -16.76
C ILE A 218 7.64 12.63 -18.15
N MET A 219 7.95 13.93 -18.26
CA MET A 219 8.30 14.55 -19.54
C MET A 219 9.64 14.05 -20.08
N TYR A 220 10.64 13.86 -19.21
CA TYR A 220 11.94 13.28 -19.58
C TYR A 220 11.78 11.87 -20.16
N PHE A 221 11.06 10.99 -19.46
CA PHE A 221 10.86 9.62 -19.93
C PHE A 221 9.98 9.57 -21.19
N LYS A 222 8.98 10.45 -21.30
CA LYS A 222 8.21 10.63 -22.53
C LYS A 222 9.15 10.95 -23.69
N ASP A 223 9.99 11.98 -23.58
CA ASP A 223 10.79 12.46 -24.70
C ASP A 223 11.92 11.50 -25.06
N ARG A 224 12.53 10.89 -24.03
CA ARG A 224 13.64 9.94 -24.17
C ARG A 224 13.18 8.59 -24.73
N TYR A 225 11.98 8.13 -24.36
CA TYR A 225 11.47 6.80 -24.68
C TYR A 225 10.18 6.84 -25.50
N ASN A 226 10.05 7.86 -26.36
CA ASN A 226 9.02 7.94 -27.40
C ASN A 226 7.59 7.75 -26.88
N ASN A 227 7.29 8.41 -25.76
CA ASN A 227 6.01 8.37 -25.04
C ASN A 227 5.57 6.94 -24.67
N THR A 228 6.53 6.08 -24.31
CA THR A 228 6.23 4.74 -23.79
C THR A 228 5.33 4.88 -22.56
N PRO A 229 4.24 4.10 -22.45
CA PRO A 229 3.36 4.16 -21.29
C PRO A 229 4.08 3.96 -19.95
N MET A 230 3.77 4.82 -18.99
CA MET A 230 4.41 4.87 -17.67
C MET A 230 3.38 4.75 -16.55
N TYR A 231 3.83 4.18 -15.43
CA TYR A 231 3.05 4.07 -14.20
C TYR A 231 3.86 4.63 -13.05
N ILE A 232 3.22 5.51 -12.26
CA ILE A 232 3.78 5.90 -10.96
C ILE A 232 3.31 4.86 -9.97
N THR A 233 4.19 3.92 -9.68
CA THR A 233 3.87 2.79 -8.81
C THR A 233 3.93 3.16 -7.34
N GLU A 234 4.67 4.21 -6.98
CA GLU A 234 4.83 4.67 -5.59
C GLU A 234 5.02 6.20 -5.52
N ASN A 235 4.25 6.86 -4.66
CA ASN A 235 4.42 8.26 -4.27
C ASN A 235 3.89 8.43 -2.83
N GLY A 236 4.70 8.96 -1.91
CA GLY A 236 4.28 9.07 -0.51
C GLY A 236 5.26 9.83 0.36
N TYR A 237 4.76 10.31 1.51
CA TYR A 237 5.50 11.13 2.46
C TYR A 237 5.75 10.38 3.77
N ALA A 238 6.97 10.47 4.27
CA ALA A 238 7.35 9.93 5.57
C ALA A 238 7.15 11.00 6.66
N GLN A 239 6.23 10.75 7.60
CA GLN A 239 5.99 11.62 8.75
C GLN A 239 6.75 11.13 9.99
N PRO A 240 7.27 12.01 10.86
CA PRO A 240 7.89 11.63 12.13
C PRO A 240 6.89 10.92 13.06
N SER A 241 7.34 9.88 13.76
CA SER A 241 6.51 9.19 14.75
C SER A 241 6.33 10.03 16.02
N SER A 242 5.08 10.22 16.49
CA SER A 242 4.75 10.81 17.80
C SER A 242 4.15 9.74 18.73
N LYS A 243 4.31 9.91 20.05
CA LYS A 243 3.63 9.08 21.06
C LYS A 243 2.17 9.51 21.28
N ASN A 244 1.81 10.70 20.82
CA ASN A 244 0.45 11.23 20.92
C ASN A 244 -0.35 10.92 19.66
N ILE A 245 -1.54 10.36 19.83
CA ILE A 245 -2.40 9.93 18.71
C ILE A 245 -2.95 11.14 17.95
N GLU A 246 -3.27 12.25 18.63
CA GLU A 246 -3.73 13.49 17.98
C GLU A 246 -2.67 14.08 17.04
N ASP A 247 -1.38 13.99 17.40
CA ASP A 247 -0.28 14.46 16.55
C ASP A 247 -0.03 13.54 15.34
N MET A 248 -0.32 12.24 15.46
CA MET A 248 -0.25 11.30 14.33
C MET A 248 -1.46 11.40 13.40
N LEU A 249 -2.60 11.84 13.91
CA LEU A 249 -3.81 12.10 13.12
C LEU A 249 -3.74 13.45 12.40
N ASN A 250 -2.96 14.42 12.93
CA ASN A 250 -2.73 15.73 12.31
C ASN A 250 -1.58 15.69 11.27
N ASP A 251 -1.82 15.03 10.15
CA ASP A 251 -0.84 14.76 9.09
C ASP A 251 -0.89 15.75 7.91
N MET A 252 -0.69 17.03 8.22
CA MET A 252 -0.73 18.09 7.21
C MET A 252 0.41 17.98 6.18
N ASN A 253 1.58 17.48 6.59
CA ASN A 253 2.77 17.44 5.72
C ASN A 253 2.71 16.32 4.68
N ARG A 254 2.20 15.12 5.01
CA ARG A 254 1.94 14.08 3.99
C ARG A 254 0.93 14.56 2.98
N LEU A 255 0.02 15.39 3.44
CA LEU A 255 -1.02 15.86 2.57
C LEU A 255 -0.56 16.93 1.61
N GLU A 256 0.16 17.95 2.08
CA GLU A 256 0.81 18.93 1.21
C GLU A 256 1.74 18.25 0.19
N TYR A 257 2.46 17.19 0.60
CA TYR A 257 3.24 16.36 -0.31
C TYR A 257 2.37 15.70 -1.40
N MET A 258 1.33 14.97 -1.01
CA MET A 258 0.48 14.25 -1.98
C MET A 258 -0.24 15.24 -2.91
N GLN A 259 -0.72 16.36 -2.39
CA GLN A 259 -1.37 17.41 -3.16
C GLN A 259 -0.40 18.00 -4.20
N GLY A 260 0.83 18.33 -3.81
CA GLY A 260 1.84 18.87 -4.72
C GLY A 260 2.17 17.89 -5.85
N TYR A 261 2.48 16.64 -5.53
CA TYR A 261 2.89 15.63 -6.51
C TYR A 261 1.74 15.20 -7.44
N LEU A 262 0.51 15.11 -6.94
CA LEU A 262 -0.68 14.87 -7.78
C LEU A 262 -0.97 16.07 -8.68
N THR A 263 -0.77 17.30 -8.20
CA THR A 263 -0.93 18.51 -9.02
C THR A 263 0.09 18.55 -10.16
N SER A 264 1.36 18.24 -9.88
CA SER A 264 2.41 18.16 -10.91
C SER A 264 2.18 16.99 -11.89
N LEU A 265 1.65 15.85 -11.43
CA LEU A 265 1.23 14.75 -12.30
C LEU A 265 0.08 15.17 -13.23
N VAL A 266 -0.95 15.83 -12.69
CA VAL A 266 -2.07 16.36 -13.48
C VAL A 266 -1.58 17.40 -14.48
N SER A 267 -0.60 18.23 -14.12
CA SER A 267 0.06 19.18 -15.03
C SER A 267 0.76 18.47 -16.20
N ALA A 268 1.54 17.41 -15.91
CA ALA A 268 2.18 16.58 -16.93
C ALA A 268 1.16 15.94 -17.90
N ILE A 269 0.06 15.42 -17.37
CA ILE A 269 -1.05 14.84 -18.15
C ILE A 269 -1.75 15.92 -18.99
N ARG A 270 -1.96 17.13 -18.45
CA ARG A 270 -2.58 18.26 -19.18
C ARG A 270 -1.67 18.80 -20.29
N LEU A 271 -0.36 18.91 -20.06
CA LEU A 271 0.59 19.29 -21.11
C LEU A 271 0.58 18.28 -22.27
N HIS A 272 0.44 16.99 -21.96
CA HIS A 272 0.25 15.93 -22.95
C HIS A 272 -1.05 16.08 -23.76
N LEU A 273 -2.16 16.48 -23.12
CA LEU A 273 -3.45 16.71 -23.80
C LEU A 273 -3.43 17.94 -24.73
N LEU A 274 -2.61 18.95 -24.45
CA LEU A 274 -2.45 20.16 -25.30
C LEU A 274 -1.58 19.90 -26.54
N ILE A 275 -0.68 18.92 -26.49
CA ILE A 275 0.21 18.51 -27.57
C ILE A 275 -0.39 17.24 -28.19
N GLY A 276 -1.50 17.39 -28.92
CA GLY A 276 -2.28 16.26 -29.44
C GLY A 276 -1.48 15.30 -30.31
N ASP A 277 -1.04 14.19 -29.74
CA ASP A 277 -0.36 13.12 -30.47
C ASP A 277 -1.27 11.88 -30.54
N LYS A 278 -1.69 11.55 -31.77
CA LYS A 278 -2.61 10.45 -32.10
C LYS A 278 -1.91 9.10 -32.26
N SER A 279 -0.64 8.97 -31.88
CA SER A 279 0.12 7.75 -32.13
C SER A 279 0.13 6.79 -30.92
N MET A 280 -0.42 5.60 -31.17
CA MET A 280 -0.17 4.30 -30.50
C MET A 280 -1.14 3.84 -29.38
N GLN A 281 -2.15 3.10 -29.84
CA GLN A 281 -2.79 1.99 -29.14
C GLN A 281 -1.73 1.01 -28.60
N GLY A 282 -1.64 0.83 -27.28
CA GLY A 282 -0.52 0.08 -26.73
C GLY A 282 -0.74 -0.55 -25.36
N ARG A 283 -0.21 0.05 -24.30
CA ARG A 283 -0.13 -0.54 -22.94
C ARG A 283 -0.14 0.52 -21.83
N SER A 284 -1.24 1.26 -21.72
CA SER A 284 -1.42 2.38 -20.79
C SER A 284 -1.77 2.04 -19.34
N LEU A 285 -1.61 3.01 -18.42
CA LEU A 285 -1.81 2.97 -16.96
C LEU A 285 -3.08 2.22 -16.52
N ALA A 286 -2.96 0.92 -16.26
CA ALA A 286 -3.97 0.01 -15.75
C ALA A 286 -4.25 0.21 -14.24
N VAL A 287 -5.38 0.81 -13.89
CA VAL A 287 -5.99 0.69 -12.55
C VAL A 287 -6.89 -0.54 -12.56
N PHE A 288 -6.61 -1.47 -11.66
CA PHE A 288 -7.35 -2.70 -11.51
C PHE A 288 -8.43 -2.50 -10.45
N ILE A 289 -9.70 -2.46 -10.87
CA ILE A 289 -10.82 -2.29 -9.95
C ILE A 289 -11.58 -3.61 -9.88
N ASP A 290 -11.66 -4.17 -8.69
CA ASP A 290 -12.39 -5.40 -8.45
C ASP A 290 -13.88 -5.22 -8.74
N LYS A 291 -14.44 -6.12 -9.55
CA LYS A 291 -15.88 -6.10 -9.83
C LYS A 291 -16.62 -6.90 -8.78
N PHE A 292 -17.47 -6.20 -8.05
CA PHE A 292 -18.44 -6.80 -7.15
C PHE A 292 -19.79 -6.91 -7.85
N ARG A 293 -20.42 -8.07 -7.71
CA ARG A 293 -21.76 -8.29 -8.28
C ARG A 293 -22.61 -9.09 -7.30
N ASN A 294 -23.52 -8.38 -6.65
CA ASN A 294 -24.48 -8.99 -5.74
C ASN A 294 -25.46 -9.92 -6.49
N TYR A 295 -25.73 -9.68 -7.77
CA TYR A 295 -26.58 -10.58 -8.56
C TYR A 295 -26.42 -10.49 -10.10
N CYS A 296 -26.71 -11.61 -10.78
CA CYS A 296 -26.71 -11.71 -12.24
C CYS A 296 -28.03 -11.18 -12.83
N THR A 297 -27.99 -10.61 -14.04
CA THR A 297 -29.18 -10.21 -14.81
C THR A 297 -29.52 -11.20 -15.93
N ASN A 298 -28.69 -12.22 -16.16
CA ASN A 298 -28.89 -13.27 -17.15
C ASN A 298 -28.82 -14.64 -16.44
N PRO A 299 -29.91 -15.44 -16.45
CA PRO A 299 -29.96 -16.75 -15.81
C PRO A 299 -29.15 -17.83 -16.56
N ASP A 300 -28.88 -17.64 -17.86
CA ASP A 300 -28.16 -18.60 -18.71
C ASP A 300 -26.64 -18.38 -18.74
N ALA A 301 -26.15 -17.31 -18.08
CA ALA A 301 -24.72 -17.03 -17.95
C ALA A 301 -24.11 -17.79 -16.76
N ASN A 302 -22.84 -18.22 -16.87
CA ASN A 302 -22.06 -18.75 -15.75
C ASN A 302 -22.04 -17.72 -14.61
N CYS A 303 -22.93 -17.90 -13.64
CA CYS A 303 -23.28 -16.82 -12.73
C CYS A 303 -22.28 -16.74 -11.56
N TYR A 304 -21.58 -15.62 -11.54
CA TYR A 304 -20.48 -15.31 -10.64
C TYR A 304 -20.93 -14.50 -9.41
N CYS A 305 -22.18 -14.58 -8.96
CA CYS A 305 -22.62 -13.83 -7.78
C CYS A 305 -21.76 -14.03 -6.54
N SER A 306 -21.41 -12.92 -5.89
CA SER A 306 -20.60 -12.88 -4.70
C SER A 306 -20.81 -11.54 -3.99
N SER A 307 -21.26 -11.59 -2.74
CA SER A 307 -21.44 -10.40 -1.89
C SER A 307 -20.13 -9.97 -1.24
N ASP A 308 -19.19 -10.89 -1.05
CA ASP A 308 -18.04 -10.67 -0.16
C ASP A 308 -16.68 -10.93 -0.84
N LEU A 309 -16.68 -11.53 -2.04
CA LEU A 309 -15.48 -11.82 -2.84
C LEU A 309 -15.59 -11.22 -4.25
N PRO A 310 -14.55 -10.61 -4.80
CA PRO A 310 -14.60 -10.04 -6.13
C PRO A 310 -14.70 -11.14 -7.20
N LYS A 311 -15.46 -10.89 -8.28
CA LYS A 311 -15.56 -11.81 -9.42
C LYS A 311 -15.25 -11.07 -10.71
N GLY A 312 -13.97 -11.11 -11.08
CA GLY A 312 -13.43 -10.38 -12.23
C GLY A 312 -12.93 -8.98 -11.85
N GLN A 313 -12.26 -8.34 -12.80
CA GLN A 313 -11.57 -7.08 -12.58
C GLN A 313 -11.76 -6.17 -13.80
N GLU A 314 -12.14 -4.91 -13.55
CA GLU A 314 -12.04 -3.81 -14.51
C GLU A 314 -10.57 -3.43 -14.65
N ILE A 315 -10.15 -3.10 -15.86
CA ILE A 315 -8.82 -2.54 -16.09
C ILE A 315 -9.03 -1.17 -16.75
N LEU A 316 -8.98 -0.10 -15.95
CA LEU A 316 -8.98 1.27 -16.47
C LEU A 316 -7.60 1.57 -17.02
N SER A 317 -7.48 1.96 -18.29
CA SER A 317 -6.18 2.27 -18.89
C SER A 317 -6.20 3.55 -19.70
N LEU A 318 -5.13 4.35 -19.70
CA LEU A 318 -5.06 5.55 -20.57
C LEU A 318 -4.89 5.20 -22.07
N LYS A 319 -5.27 4.00 -22.52
CA LYS A 319 -5.24 3.60 -23.94
C LYS A 319 -6.45 4.12 -24.70
N ARG A 320 -7.52 4.45 -23.96
CA ARG A 320 -8.79 4.92 -24.50
C ARG A 320 -9.09 6.26 -23.84
N GLU A 321 -9.40 7.26 -24.65
CA GLU A 321 -9.73 8.61 -24.19
C GLU A 321 -10.82 8.60 -23.10
N ALA A 322 -11.86 7.76 -23.25
CA ALA A 322 -12.90 7.57 -22.24
C ALA A 322 -12.36 7.10 -20.87
N MET A 323 -11.38 6.20 -20.85
CA MET A 323 -10.76 5.70 -19.62
C MET A 323 -9.76 6.69 -19.02
N CYS A 324 -9.15 7.56 -19.84
CA CYS A 324 -8.36 8.68 -19.35
C CYS A 324 -9.23 9.65 -18.56
N VAL A 325 -10.44 9.92 -19.05
CA VAL A 325 -11.43 10.76 -18.36
C VAL A 325 -11.86 10.10 -17.05
N GLU A 326 -12.11 8.79 -17.04
CA GLU A 326 -12.43 8.06 -15.80
C GLU A 326 -11.30 8.16 -14.77
N ILE A 327 -10.03 8.08 -15.19
CA ILE A 327 -8.87 8.25 -14.30
C ILE A 327 -8.75 9.69 -13.79
N ASP A 328 -8.94 10.71 -14.65
CA ASP A 328 -8.90 12.12 -14.22
C ASP A 328 -10.03 12.42 -13.22
N VAL A 329 -11.23 11.89 -13.45
CA VAL A 329 -12.36 11.99 -12.51
C VAL A 329 -12.00 11.32 -11.19
N LEU A 330 -11.49 10.09 -11.21
CA LEU A 330 -11.15 9.32 -10.02
C LEU A 330 -10.08 10.05 -9.17
N LEU A 331 -9.04 10.59 -9.79
CA LEU A 331 -8.00 11.37 -9.12
C LEU A 331 -8.53 12.67 -8.52
N ARG A 332 -9.43 13.39 -9.21
CA ARG A 332 -10.05 14.61 -8.68
C ARG A 332 -10.97 14.32 -7.51
N VAL A 333 -11.77 13.27 -7.59
CA VAL A 333 -12.63 12.86 -6.47
C VAL A 333 -11.77 12.45 -5.28
N LEU A 334 -10.64 11.76 -5.49
CA LEU A 334 -9.67 11.46 -4.43
C LEU A 334 -9.10 12.72 -3.77
N LEU A 335 -8.70 13.74 -4.55
CA LEU A 335 -8.21 15.02 -4.02
C LEU A 335 -9.28 15.75 -3.19
N ILE A 336 -10.53 15.71 -3.64
CA ILE A 336 -11.66 16.29 -2.92
C ILE A 336 -11.92 15.54 -1.61
N VAL A 337 -11.99 14.21 -1.66
CA VAL A 337 -12.15 13.35 -0.48
C VAL A 337 -11.03 13.58 0.53
N GLN A 338 -9.79 13.69 0.03
CA GLN A 338 -8.63 14.03 0.84
C GLN A 338 -8.83 15.37 1.57
N GLN A 339 -9.26 16.42 0.88
CA GLN A 339 -9.53 17.72 1.49
C GLN A 339 -10.64 17.65 2.55
N LEU A 340 -11.74 16.94 2.26
CA LEU A 340 -12.83 16.71 3.22
C LEU A 340 -12.34 16.02 4.50
N LEU A 341 -11.45 15.03 4.36
CA LEU A 341 -10.86 14.33 5.49
C LEU A 341 -9.96 15.23 6.34
N GLN A 342 -9.14 16.09 5.73
CA GLN A 342 -8.25 17.01 6.46
C GLN A 342 -8.98 18.03 7.30
N GLU A 343 -9.93 18.69 6.67
CA GLU A 343 -10.65 19.79 7.30
C GLU A 343 -11.70 19.26 8.27
N ASN A 344 -11.77 17.93 8.42
CA ASN A 344 -12.82 17.19 9.10
C ASN A 344 -14.21 17.69 8.66
N ARG A 345 -14.35 17.96 7.35
CA ARG A 345 -15.58 18.43 6.73
C ARG A 345 -16.26 17.28 6.01
N HIS A 346 -17.58 17.33 6.02
CA HIS A 346 -18.40 16.38 5.29
C HIS A 346 -18.86 16.98 3.98
N GLY A 347 -18.82 16.18 2.92
CA GLY A 347 -19.32 16.56 1.60
C GLY A 347 -20.37 15.57 1.13
N SER A 348 -21.45 16.07 0.52
CA SER A 348 -22.36 15.22 -0.23
C SER A 348 -21.81 14.94 -1.62
N LYS A 349 -22.31 13.87 -2.27
CA LYS A 349 -22.01 13.57 -3.67
C LYS A 349 -22.27 14.76 -4.61
N ARG A 350 -23.29 15.57 -4.29
CA ARG A 350 -23.62 16.78 -5.05
C ARG A 350 -22.59 17.88 -4.83
N ASP A 351 -22.11 18.05 -3.61
CA ASP A 351 -21.09 19.06 -3.31
C ASP A 351 -19.80 18.77 -4.09
N ILE A 352 -19.39 17.49 -4.11
CA ILE A 352 -18.24 17.02 -4.90
C ILE A 352 -18.45 17.30 -6.39
N TYR A 353 -19.63 16.98 -6.92
CA TYR A 353 -20.00 17.26 -8.32
C TYR A 353 -19.90 18.75 -8.68
N TYR A 354 -20.26 19.66 -7.78
CA TYR A 354 -20.20 21.09 -8.06
C TYR A 354 -18.79 21.71 -8.00
N MET A 355 -17.79 21.00 -7.46
CA MET A 355 -16.43 21.54 -7.35
C MET A 355 -15.68 21.61 -8.67
N HIS A 356 -15.97 20.71 -9.62
CA HIS A 356 -15.40 20.73 -10.97
C HIS A 356 -16.43 20.41 -12.07
N PRO A 357 -17.40 21.30 -12.35
CA PRO A 357 -18.48 21.04 -13.29
C PRO A 357 -18.02 20.83 -14.74
N SER A 358 -16.86 21.37 -15.10
CA SER A 358 -16.26 21.20 -16.42
C SER A 358 -15.65 19.82 -16.65
N VAL A 359 -15.39 19.07 -15.58
CA VAL A 359 -14.82 17.72 -15.62
C VAL A 359 -15.87 16.67 -15.30
N PHE A 360 -16.76 16.96 -14.34
CA PHE A 360 -17.86 16.08 -13.96
C PHE A 360 -19.05 16.32 -14.88
N SER A 361 -19.18 15.53 -15.94
CA SER A 361 -20.25 15.69 -16.93
C SER A 361 -21.66 15.39 -16.38
N ASP A 362 -21.76 14.48 -15.40
CA ASP A 362 -23.00 14.11 -14.72
C ASP A 362 -22.71 13.64 -13.28
N GLN A 363 -23.69 13.74 -12.38
CA GLN A 363 -23.54 13.29 -11.00
C GLN A 363 -23.21 11.78 -10.91
N SER A 364 -23.71 10.98 -11.86
CA SER A 364 -23.43 9.54 -11.96
C SER A 364 -21.94 9.22 -12.13
N VAL A 365 -21.17 10.10 -12.76
CA VAL A 365 -19.72 9.94 -12.96
C VAL A 365 -18.97 10.06 -11.63
N VAL A 366 -19.36 11.03 -10.81
CA VAL A 366 -18.83 11.20 -9.45
C VAL A 366 -19.25 10.05 -8.55
N ASP A 367 -20.50 9.62 -8.66
CA ASP A 367 -21.04 8.48 -7.92
C ASP A 367 -20.27 7.19 -8.19
N GLN A 368 -19.94 6.93 -9.47
CA GLN A 368 -19.14 5.78 -9.87
C GLN A 368 -17.71 5.88 -9.34
N ALA A 369 -17.05 7.03 -9.51
CA ALA A 369 -15.70 7.25 -9.01
C ALA A 369 -15.58 7.07 -7.50
N ILE A 370 -16.56 7.55 -6.72
CA ILE A 370 -16.61 7.32 -5.27
C ILE A 370 -16.71 5.83 -4.95
N ASN A 371 -17.56 5.08 -5.67
CA ASN A 371 -17.68 3.63 -5.48
C ASN A 371 -16.37 2.92 -5.80
N ASP A 372 -15.71 3.30 -6.90
CA ASP A 372 -14.42 2.73 -7.31
C ASP A 372 -13.34 2.99 -6.26
N ILE A 373 -13.29 4.19 -5.69
CA ILE A 373 -12.39 4.53 -4.58
C ILE A 373 -12.71 3.68 -3.34
N CYS A 374 -13.99 3.52 -2.99
CA CYS A 374 -14.40 2.66 -1.87
C CYS A 374 -13.95 1.21 -2.07
N ILE A 375 -14.06 0.70 -3.30
CA ILE A 375 -13.59 -0.63 -3.67
C ILE A 375 -12.06 -0.72 -3.56
N LEU A 376 -11.34 0.23 -4.16
CA LEU A 376 -9.87 0.27 -4.18
C LEU A 376 -9.27 0.37 -2.77
N LEU A 377 -9.89 1.17 -1.89
CA LEU A 377 -9.44 1.38 -0.52
C LEU A 377 -10.08 0.40 0.49
N GLN A 378 -10.97 -0.48 0.03
CA GLN A 378 -11.74 -1.41 0.85
C GLN A 378 -12.45 -0.75 2.05
N CYS A 379 -12.97 0.46 1.84
CA CYS A 379 -13.63 1.25 2.88
C CYS A 379 -15.04 1.69 2.43
N SER A 380 -15.87 2.08 3.39
CA SER A 380 -17.19 2.62 3.08
C SER A 380 -17.12 4.09 2.68
N ARG A 381 -18.16 4.60 2.01
CA ARG A 381 -18.29 6.04 1.70
C ARG A 381 -18.17 6.96 2.92
N HIS A 382 -18.59 6.45 4.07
CA HIS A 382 -18.51 7.19 5.33
C HIS A 382 -17.07 7.44 5.77
N ASN A 383 -16.18 6.47 5.54
CA ASN A 383 -14.74 6.60 5.80
C ASN A 383 -14.05 7.63 4.89
N LEU A 384 -14.72 8.05 3.80
CA LEU A 384 -14.24 9.08 2.87
C LEU A 384 -14.80 10.47 3.21
N ASN A 385 -15.49 10.64 4.35
CA ASN A 385 -16.28 11.83 4.69
C ASN A 385 -17.33 12.21 3.62
N VAL A 386 -17.70 11.26 2.75
CA VAL A 386 -18.75 11.45 1.74
C VAL A 386 -20.05 10.88 2.26
N VAL A 387 -20.83 11.73 2.91
CA VAL A 387 -22.08 11.35 3.58
C VAL A 387 -23.30 11.82 2.80
N SER A 388 -24.31 10.95 2.74
CA SER A 388 -25.65 11.34 2.33
C SER A 388 -26.38 11.97 3.51
N VAL A 389 -27.27 12.92 3.22
CA VAL A 389 -28.24 13.40 4.21
C VAL A 389 -29.00 12.20 4.77
N GLY A 390 -28.99 12.06 6.09
CA GLY A 390 -29.75 11.01 6.78
C GLY A 390 -31.24 11.29 6.69
N ASN A 391 -31.99 10.36 6.11
CA ASN A 391 -33.44 10.43 6.01
C ASN A 391 -34.14 9.51 7.03
N GLY A 392 -33.38 8.60 7.65
CA GLY A 392 -33.91 7.62 8.57
C GLY A 392 -34.46 8.21 9.87
N LEU A 393 -35.46 7.53 10.44
CA LEU A 393 -36.03 7.84 11.75
C LEU A 393 -36.03 6.59 12.64
N VAL A 394 -35.86 6.80 13.94
CA VAL A 394 -35.93 5.77 14.98
C VAL A 394 -36.81 6.22 16.13
N MET A 395 -37.56 5.29 16.71
CA MET A 395 -38.29 5.46 17.97
C MET A 395 -38.31 4.14 18.75
N GLY A 396 -38.78 4.17 20.00
CA GLY A 396 -39.02 2.97 20.80
C GLY A 396 -38.06 2.83 21.98
N TRP A 397 -37.91 1.62 22.48
CA TRP A 397 -37.13 1.34 23.69
C TRP A 397 -35.62 1.30 23.40
N LEU A 398 -35.05 2.46 23.12
CA LEU A 398 -33.64 2.61 22.76
C LEU A 398 -33.05 3.88 23.39
N ARG A 399 -31.84 3.76 23.90
CA ARG A 399 -31.01 4.88 24.33
C ARG A 399 -29.62 4.72 23.73
N PHE A 400 -29.02 5.81 23.26
CA PHE A 400 -27.64 5.84 22.79
C PHE A 400 -27.06 7.26 22.92
N LEU A 401 -25.74 7.37 22.79
CA LEU A 401 -25.00 8.63 22.70
C LEU A 401 -24.43 8.78 21.29
N GLU A 402 -24.48 9.98 20.72
CA GLU A 402 -23.77 10.37 19.49
C GLU A 402 -23.06 11.69 19.78
N ALA A 403 -21.73 11.76 19.62
CA ALA A 403 -20.93 12.95 19.93
C ALA A 403 -21.29 13.61 21.29
N GLU A 404 -21.41 12.80 22.35
CA GLU A 404 -21.85 13.21 23.72
C GLU A 404 -23.31 13.65 23.85
N ARG A 405 -24.06 13.80 22.76
CA ARG A 405 -25.49 14.05 22.79
C ARG A 405 -26.25 12.77 23.12
N LYS A 406 -27.04 12.83 24.19
CA LYS A 406 -27.89 11.71 24.64
C LYS A 406 -29.21 11.67 23.88
N PHE A 407 -29.46 10.56 23.21
CA PHE A 407 -30.74 10.21 22.59
C PHE A 407 -31.43 9.18 23.48
N ASP A 408 -32.46 9.62 24.21
CA ASP A 408 -33.15 8.82 25.22
C ASP A 408 -34.61 8.58 24.83
N CYS A 409 -34.84 7.59 23.96
CA CYS A 409 -36.20 7.20 23.54
C CYS A 409 -36.89 6.35 24.62
N MET A 410 -36.18 5.90 25.66
CA MET A 410 -36.71 4.99 26.68
C MET A 410 -37.77 5.64 27.58
N ASN A 411 -37.61 6.92 27.91
CA ASN A 411 -38.56 7.63 28.78
C ASN A 411 -39.86 7.97 28.03
N PHE A 412 -39.78 8.12 26.71
CA PHE A 412 -40.92 8.39 25.83
C PHE A 412 -40.76 7.57 24.55
N PRO A 413 -41.15 6.28 24.52
CA PRO A 413 -40.91 5.39 23.39
C PRO A 413 -41.61 5.78 22.08
N SER A 414 -42.53 6.74 22.12
CA SER A 414 -43.14 7.36 20.93
C SER A 414 -42.33 8.53 20.36
N ASN A 415 -41.31 9.02 21.06
CA ASN A 415 -40.49 10.12 20.57
C ASN A 415 -39.65 9.64 19.38
N VAL A 416 -39.81 10.37 18.28
CA VAL A 416 -39.12 10.12 17.03
C VAL A 416 -37.82 10.91 17.01
N HIS A 417 -36.74 10.22 16.74
CA HIS A 417 -35.41 10.82 16.57
C HIS A 417 -34.88 10.50 15.17
N PRO A 418 -34.11 11.41 14.55
CA PRO A 418 -33.39 11.09 13.33
C PRO A 418 -32.36 9.99 13.62
N ILE A 419 -32.13 9.12 12.64
CA ILE A 419 -31.03 8.16 12.72
C ILE A 419 -29.70 8.92 12.60
N PRO A 420 -28.73 8.64 13.47
CA PRO A 420 -27.38 9.19 13.38
C PRO A 420 -26.79 9.03 11.98
N VAL A 421 -26.34 10.15 11.40
CA VAL A 421 -25.56 10.09 10.16
C VAL A 421 -24.20 9.46 10.45
N HIS A 422 -23.61 9.79 11.61
CA HIS A 422 -22.30 9.31 12.06
C HIS A 422 -22.43 8.08 12.97
N VAL A 423 -22.85 6.95 12.38
CA VAL A 423 -23.10 5.70 13.12
C VAL A 423 -21.88 5.22 13.91
N ASP A 424 -20.65 5.55 13.48
CA ASP A 424 -19.41 5.19 14.19
C ASP A 424 -19.20 5.95 15.51
N GLU A 425 -19.85 7.10 15.67
CA GLU A 425 -19.82 7.88 16.91
C GLU A 425 -20.88 7.42 17.91
N VAL A 426 -21.75 6.48 17.51
CA VAL A 426 -22.82 5.96 18.35
C VAL A 426 -22.24 5.04 19.42
N LYS A 427 -22.41 5.42 20.69
CA LYS A 427 -21.93 4.70 21.87
C LYS A 427 -23.04 4.47 22.88
N ASP A 428 -22.76 3.66 23.90
CA ASP A 428 -23.65 3.39 25.04
C ASP A 428 -25.08 3.02 24.65
N ILE A 429 -25.20 2.09 23.69
CA ILE A 429 -26.48 1.57 23.23
C ILE A 429 -27.10 0.71 24.34
N VAL A 430 -28.23 1.17 24.87
CA VAL A 430 -29.01 0.48 25.91
C VAL A 430 -30.43 0.30 25.40
N SER A 431 -30.94 -0.93 25.47
CA SER A 431 -32.30 -1.25 25.07
C SER A 431 -32.91 -2.30 25.99
N VAL A 432 -34.22 -2.24 26.15
CA VAL A 432 -35.04 -3.30 26.76
C VAL A 432 -36.08 -3.84 25.79
N ALA A 433 -35.94 -3.53 24.50
CA ALA A 433 -36.86 -3.97 23.46
C ALA A 433 -36.81 -5.49 23.27
N LYS A 434 -37.93 -6.06 22.81
CA LYS A 434 -38.04 -7.48 22.48
C LYS A 434 -37.67 -7.79 21.02
N TYR A 435 -37.83 -6.81 20.13
CA TYR A 435 -37.58 -6.92 18.71
C TYR A 435 -37.40 -5.54 18.07
N ILE A 436 -36.85 -5.52 16.85
CA ILE A 436 -36.75 -4.33 16.01
C ILE A 436 -37.74 -4.47 14.84
N LEU A 437 -38.53 -3.44 14.60
CA LEU A 437 -39.47 -3.34 13.49
C LEU A 437 -38.98 -2.29 12.50
N VAL A 438 -38.56 -2.73 11.33
CA VAL A 438 -38.28 -1.85 10.19
C VAL A 438 -39.59 -1.58 9.46
N VAL A 439 -39.89 -0.33 9.17
CA VAL A 439 -41.10 0.09 8.46
C VAL A 439 -40.69 0.82 7.20
N GLU A 440 -41.23 0.38 6.07
CA GLU A 440 -40.99 1.00 4.77
C GLU A 440 -41.47 2.47 4.76
N LYS A 441 -42.76 2.68 4.95
CA LYS A 441 -43.43 3.95 4.65
C LYS A 441 -43.47 4.89 5.85
N GLU A 442 -43.04 6.13 5.66
CA GLU A 442 -43.03 7.13 6.74
C GLU A 442 -44.42 7.35 7.35
N SER A 443 -45.48 7.36 6.53
CA SER A 443 -46.84 7.55 7.04
C SER A 443 -47.26 6.43 8.00
N VAL A 444 -46.80 5.19 7.77
CA VAL A 444 -47.05 4.05 8.68
C VAL A 444 -46.24 4.23 9.95
N PHE A 445 -44.97 4.63 9.85
CA PHE A 445 -44.13 4.93 10.99
C PHE A 445 -44.74 6.01 11.90
N GLN A 446 -45.19 7.14 11.33
CA GLN A 446 -45.84 8.21 12.08
C GLN A 446 -47.15 7.75 12.72
N ARG A 447 -47.92 6.89 12.03
CA ARG A 447 -49.14 6.31 12.59
C ARG A 447 -48.83 5.45 13.81
N LEU A 448 -47.82 4.58 13.74
CA LEU A 448 -47.37 3.76 14.88
C LEU A 448 -46.89 4.61 16.06
N ALA A 449 -46.23 5.74 15.79
CA ALA A 449 -45.80 6.69 16.81
C ALA A 449 -47.01 7.29 17.56
N ASN A 450 -48.00 7.78 16.79
CA ASN A 450 -49.24 8.37 17.30
C ASN A 450 -50.08 7.37 18.12
N ASP A 451 -50.15 6.13 17.66
CA ASP A 451 -50.87 5.04 18.34
C ASP A 451 -50.08 4.46 19.54
N ARG A 452 -48.91 5.03 19.87
CA ARG A 452 -48.03 4.59 20.98
C ARG A 452 -47.66 3.11 20.90
N PHE A 453 -47.47 2.61 19.67
CA PHE A 453 -47.23 1.19 19.39
C PHE A 453 -46.06 0.60 20.19
N CYS A 454 -44.96 1.35 20.33
CA CYS A 454 -43.77 0.93 21.07
C CYS A 454 -44.06 0.69 22.56
N ASN A 455 -45.03 1.38 23.16
CA ASN A 455 -45.38 1.20 24.57
C ASN A 455 -46.09 -0.14 24.78
N ALA A 456 -46.99 -0.51 23.88
CA ALA A 456 -47.74 -1.77 23.97
C ALA A 456 -46.87 -2.98 23.63
N ASN A 457 -45.97 -2.85 22.64
CA ASN A 457 -45.23 -3.99 22.09
C ASN A 457 -43.77 -4.10 22.57
N ARG A 458 -43.26 -3.08 23.27
CA ARG A 458 -41.88 -3.03 23.79
C ARG A 458 -40.84 -3.32 22.69
N CYS A 459 -40.86 -2.51 21.64
CA CYS A 459 -40.00 -2.67 20.46
C CYS A 459 -39.21 -1.39 20.14
N ILE A 460 -38.25 -1.52 19.21
CA ILE A 460 -37.64 -0.41 18.48
C ILE A 460 -38.30 -0.36 17.11
N VAL A 461 -38.62 0.83 16.60
CA VAL A 461 -39.14 1.00 15.24
C VAL A 461 -38.18 1.90 14.46
N ILE A 462 -37.81 1.46 13.26
CA ILE A 462 -36.90 2.17 12.35
C ILE A 462 -37.57 2.34 11.00
N THR A 463 -37.41 3.50 10.35
CA THR A 463 -37.82 3.68 8.96
C THR A 463 -36.74 4.39 8.16
N GLY A 464 -36.57 3.98 6.90
CA GLY A 464 -35.78 4.70 5.90
C GLY A 464 -36.61 5.68 5.07
N ARG A 465 -37.93 5.79 5.33
CA ARG A 465 -38.91 6.56 4.52
C ARG A 465 -38.97 6.08 3.07
N GLY A 466 -39.08 4.77 2.87
CA GLY A 466 -39.02 4.08 1.59
C GLY A 466 -37.71 3.31 1.47
N TYR A 467 -36.99 3.50 0.37
CA TYR A 467 -35.70 2.86 0.17
C TYR A 467 -34.69 3.31 1.22
N PRO A 468 -34.03 2.37 1.92
CA PRO A 468 -33.17 2.72 3.03
C PRO A 468 -31.86 3.34 2.58
N ASP A 469 -31.52 4.48 3.17
CA ASP A 469 -30.22 5.12 3.02
C ASP A 469 -29.11 4.37 3.76
N ILE A 470 -27.85 4.74 3.53
CA ILE A 470 -26.71 4.09 4.18
C ILE A 470 -26.77 4.24 5.71
N PRO A 471 -27.00 5.43 6.29
CA PRO A 471 -27.05 5.58 7.74
C PRO A 471 -28.10 4.66 8.38
N THR A 472 -29.30 4.55 7.81
CA THR A 472 -30.35 3.65 8.32
C THR A 472 -29.89 2.20 8.34
N ARG A 473 -29.25 1.73 7.26
CA ARG A 473 -28.78 0.34 7.16
C ARG A 473 -27.61 0.06 8.10
N ARG A 474 -26.65 0.99 8.21
CA ARG A 474 -25.52 0.88 9.16
C ARG A 474 -26.02 0.87 10.60
N PHE A 475 -26.95 1.76 10.93
CA PHE A 475 -27.51 1.84 12.27
C PHE A 475 -28.29 0.57 12.63
N LEU A 476 -29.11 0.05 11.72
CA LEU A 476 -29.80 -1.23 11.91
C LEU A 476 -28.81 -2.39 12.12
N ARG A 477 -27.72 -2.43 11.34
CA ARG A 477 -26.65 -3.42 11.50
C ARG A 477 -25.96 -3.30 12.86
N LEU A 478 -25.65 -2.08 13.30
CA LEU A 478 -25.06 -1.82 14.61
C LEU A 478 -25.99 -2.31 15.74
N LEU A 479 -27.30 -2.06 15.64
CA LEU A 479 -28.26 -2.55 16.63
C LEU A 479 -28.36 -4.08 16.63
N LEU A 480 -28.31 -4.73 15.47
CA LEU A 480 -28.25 -6.20 15.40
C LEU A 480 -27.03 -6.74 16.15
N GLU A 481 -25.85 -6.19 15.86
CA GLU A 481 -24.57 -6.64 16.45
C GLU A 481 -24.49 -6.38 17.96
N LYS A 482 -25.11 -5.30 18.44
CA LYS A 482 -25.06 -4.91 19.86
C LYS A 482 -26.17 -5.51 20.71
N LEU A 483 -27.39 -5.63 20.16
CA LEU A 483 -28.56 -6.04 20.92
C LEU A 483 -29.00 -7.48 20.63
N CYS A 484 -28.58 -8.05 19.50
CA CYS A 484 -28.95 -9.41 19.05
C CYS A 484 -30.47 -9.67 19.07
N LEU A 485 -31.27 -8.63 18.78
CA LEU A 485 -32.73 -8.72 18.77
C LEU A 485 -33.24 -9.23 17.42
N PRO A 486 -34.36 -9.98 17.40
CA PRO A 486 -35.01 -10.36 16.14
C PRO A 486 -35.50 -9.12 15.40
N ILE A 487 -35.31 -9.11 14.08
CA ILE A 487 -35.66 -7.98 13.21
C ILE A 487 -36.76 -8.38 12.24
N TYR A 488 -37.82 -7.59 12.22
CA TYR A 488 -38.96 -7.74 11.31
C TYR A 488 -39.04 -6.53 10.39
N CYS A 489 -39.44 -6.73 9.13
CA CYS A 489 -39.57 -5.67 8.15
C CYS A 489 -41.00 -5.64 7.61
N LEU A 490 -41.71 -4.55 7.92
CA LEU A 490 -43.04 -4.24 7.45
C LEU A 490 -42.96 -3.46 6.15
N VAL A 491 -43.31 -4.14 5.05
CA VAL A 491 -43.32 -3.60 3.68
C VAL A 491 -44.66 -3.87 3.03
N ASP A 492 -45.03 -3.05 2.05
CA ASP A 492 -46.24 -3.24 1.26
C ASP A 492 -46.12 -4.53 0.41
N CYS A 493 -47.25 -5.19 0.14
CA CYS A 493 -47.30 -6.42 -0.67
C CYS A 493 -47.24 -6.10 -2.17
N ASP A 494 -46.16 -5.45 -2.59
CA ASP A 494 -45.91 -5.08 -3.97
C ASP A 494 -44.42 -5.23 -4.33
N PRO A 495 -44.05 -5.11 -5.62
CA PRO A 495 -42.66 -5.28 -6.04
C PRO A 495 -41.68 -4.29 -5.40
N TYR A 496 -42.11 -3.08 -5.01
CA TYR A 496 -41.24 -2.09 -4.36
C TYR A 496 -40.96 -2.48 -2.91
N GLY A 497 -41.99 -2.89 -2.16
CA GLY A 497 -41.86 -3.36 -0.79
C GLY A 497 -40.91 -4.55 -0.69
N PHE A 498 -41.06 -5.54 -1.58
CA PHE A 498 -40.12 -6.66 -1.65
C PHE A 498 -38.70 -6.24 -2.09
N ASP A 499 -38.56 -5.24 -2.97
CA ASP A 499 -37.24 -4.73 -3.36
C ASP A 499 -36.53 -4.03 -2.17
N ILE A 500 -37.30 -3.32 -1.34
CA ILE A 500 -36.80 -2.70 -0.10
C ILE A 500 -36.37 -3.77 0.91
N LEU A 501 -37.22 -4.78 1.13
CA LEU A 501 -36.89 -5.91 1.99
C LEU A 501 -35.60 -6.60 1.54
N THR A 502 -35.50 -6.93 0.25
CA THR A 502 -34.30 -7.58 -0.31
C THR A 502 -33.06 -6.69 -0.20
N THR A 503 -33.21 -5.37 -0.28
CA THR A 503 -32.11 -4.43 -0.05
C THR A 503 -31.58 -4.50 1.38
N TYR A 504 -32.43 -4.70 2.39
CA TYR A 504 -31.98 -4.95 3.77
C TYR A 504 -31.32 -6.34 3.92
N CYS A 505 -31.92 -7.40 3.37
CA CYS A 505 -31.41 -8.78 3.48
C CYS A 505 -30.05 -9.01 2.81
N PHE A 506 -29.92 -8.49 1.58
CA PHE A 506 -28.86 -8.88 0.63
C PHE A 506 -28.00 -7.69 0.17
N GLY A 507 -28.47 -6.45 0.36
CA GLY A 507 -27.78 -5.26 -0.09
C GLY A 507 -28.15 -4.78 -1.49
N SER A 508 -27.72 -3.56 -1.81
CA SER A 508 -28.02 -2.92 -3.10
C SER A 508 -27.02 -3.33 -4.17
N MET A 509 -27.42 -3.24 -5.44
CA MET A 509 -26.56 -3.58 -6.58
C MET A 509 -25.29 -2.72 -6.64
N GLN A 510 -25.42 -1.43 -6.34
CA GLN A 510 -24.36 -0.43 -6.47
C GLN A 510 -23.35 -0.47 -5.31
N MET A 511 -23.66 -1.17 -4.20
CA MET A 511 -22.82 -1.23 -3.01
C MET A 511 -22.53 -2.67 -2.60
N ALA A 512 -22.26 -3.51 -3.59
CA ALA A 512 -21.94 -4.92 -3.37
C ALA A 512 -20.70 -5.11 -2.48
N TYR A 513 -19.68 -4.27 -2.65
CA TYR A 513 -18.46 -4.27 -1.84
C TYR A 513 -18.70 -4.01 -0.33
N ASP A 514 -19.77 -3.29 0.01
CA ASP A 514 -20.13 -2.91 1.38
C ASP A 514 -21.21 -3.83 1.98
N ALA A 515 -21.62 -4.90 1.27
CA ALA A 515 -22.70 -5.78 1.71
C ALA A 515 -22.47 -6.34 3.11
N LYS A 516 -21.22 -6.72 3.44
CA LYS A 516 -20.80 -7.20 4.78
C LYS A 516 -21.19 -6.26 5.92
N PHE A 517 -21.20 -4.95 5.69
CA PHE A 517 -21.45 -3.94 6.72
C PHE A 517 -22.89 -3.42 6.71
N LEU A 518 -23.67 -3.72 5.68
CA LEU A 518 -24.99 -3.11 5.46
C LEU A 518 -26.14 -4.13 5.42
N ARG A 519 -25.84 -5.44 5.36
CA ARG A 519 -26.87 -6.48 5.24
C ARG A 519 -27.31 -7.03 6.59
N VAL A 520 -28.58 -7.36 6.67
CA VAL A 520 -29.23 -8.02 7.81
C VAL A 520 -29.90 -9.29 7.27
N PRO A 521 -29.17 -10.41 7.12
CA PRO A 521 -29.69 -11.62 6.47
C PRO A 521 -30.88 -12.23 7.21
N GLU A 522 -30.92 -12.05 8.53
CA GLU A 522 -31.91 -12.66 9.43
C GLU A 522 -33.24 -11.89 9.51
N ILE A 523 -33.36 -10.78 8.76
CA ILE A 523 -34.58 -9.96 8.77
C ILE A 523 -35.76 -10.75 8.21
N ARG A 524 -36.88 -10.74 8.94
CA ARG A 524 -38.10 -11.47 8.57
C ARG A 524 -39.13 -10.53 8.00
N TRP A 525 -39.79 -10.94 6.93
CA TRP A 525 -40.92 -10.18 6.41
C TRP A 525 -42.10 -10.20 7.39
N LEU A 526 -42.75 -9.06 7.50
CA LEU A 526 -44.04 -8.89 8.16
C LEU A 526 -44.94 -8.15 7.17
N GLY A 527 -46.05 -8.74 6.74
CA GLY A 527 -46.93 -8.13 5.75
C GLY A 527 -48.14 -9.01 5.44
N ALA A 528 -48.98 -8.54 4.53
CA ALA A 528 -50.11 -9.30 4.01
C ALA A 528 -49.70 -10.04 2.74
N PHE A 529 -50.23 -11.25 2.54
CA PHE A 529 -50.10 -11.97 1.28
C PHE A 529 -51.27 -11.63 0.34
N PRO A 530 -51.11 -11.81 -0.99
CA PRO A 530 -52.25 -11.72 -1.90
C PRO A 530 -53.36 -12.72 -1.55
N SER A 531 -53.02 -13.89 -0.99
CA SER A 531 -53.99 -14.88 -0.49
C SER A 531 -54.80 -14.41 0.72
N ASP A 532 -54.30 -13.42 1.48
CA ASP A 532 -55.05 -12.83 2.59
C ASP A 532 -56.27 -12.03 2.10
N PHE A 533 -56.27 -11.60 0.83
CA PHE A 533 -57.42 -10.93 0.21
C PHE A 533 -58.67 -11.80 0.25
N GLU A 534 -58.54 -13.05 -0.18
CA GLU A 534 -59.63 -14.03 -0.16
C GLU A 534 -59.97 -14.43 1.26
N LYS A 535 -58.94 -14.68 2.09
CA LYS A 535 -59.09 -15.16 3.46
C LYS A 535 -59.87 -14.20 4.36
N TYR A 536 -59.66 -12.89 4.20
CA TYR A 536 -60.32 -11.87 5.03
C TYR A 536 -61.45 -11.12 4.31
N GLY A 537 -61.81 -11.54 3.09
CA GLY A 537 -62.94 -10.98 2.34
C GLY A 537 -62.79 -9.49 2.06
N LEU A 538 -61.60 -9.05 1.64
CA LEU A 538 -61.32 -7.63 1.43
C LEU A 538 -62.07 -7.08 0.19
N PRO A 539 -62.54 -5.81 0.21
CA PRO A 539 -63.22 -5.21 -0.94
C PRO A 539 -62.34 -5.12 -2.19
N GLN A 540 -62.91 -5.37 -3.37
CA GLN A 540 -62.17 -5.35 -4.64
C GLN A 540 -61.49 -4.00 -4.96
N GLN A 541 -62.04 -2.90 -4.45
CA GLN A 541 -61.44 -1.55 -4.55
C GLN A 541 -60.08 -1.42 -3.82
N CYS A 542 -59.73 -2.36 -2.95
CA CYS A 542 -58.43 -2.41 -2.28
C CYS A 542 -57.35 -3.07 -3.16
N LEU A 543 -57.72 -3.70 -4.28
CA LEU A 543 -56.77 -4.30 -5.22
C LEU A 543 -56.31 -3.25 -6.23
N LEU A 544 -54.99 -3.08 -6.33
CA LEU A 544 -54.36 -2.29 -7.38
C LEU A 544 -53.75 -3.23 -8.42
N PRO A 545 -54.08 -3.09 -9.71
CA PRO A 545 -53.48 -3.91 -10.75
C PRO A 545 -52.00 -3.52 -10.92
N LEU A 546 -51.14 -4.52 -11.11
CA LEU A 546 -49.73 -4.29 -11.43
C LEU A 546 -49.61 -3.56 -12.77
N THR A 547 -48.90 -2.43 -12.75
CA THR A 547 -48.55 -1.68 -13.95
C THR A 547 -47.51 -2.43 -14.78
N ALA A 548 -47.27 -1.99 -16.02
CA ALA A 548 -46.22 -2.56 -16.85
C ALA A 548 -44.81 -2.42 -16.21
N GLU A 549 -44.57 -1.33 -15.47
CA GLU A 549 -43.31 -1.10 -14.78
C GLU A 549 -43.15 -2.03 -13.56
N ASP A 550 -44.23 -2.26 -12.81
CA ASP A 550 -44.22 -3.18 -11.66
C ASP A 550 -43.88 -4.61 -12.10
N LYS A 551 -44.44 -5.03 -13.25
CA LYS A 551 -44.14 -6.34 -13.86
C LYS A 551 -42.67 -6.43 -14.27
N ARG A 552 -42.15 -5.42 -14.97
CA ARG A 552 -40.75 -5.36 -15.39
C ARG A 552 -39.79 -5.41 -14.19
N ARG A 553 -40.12 -4.68 -13.11
CA ARG A 553 -39.35 -4.70 -11.86
C ARG A 553 -39.38 -6.07 -11.20
N THR A 554 -40.54 -6.71 -11.13
CA THR A 554 -40.70 -8.09 -10.61
C THR A 554 -39.86 -9.08 -11.40
N GLU A 555 -39.96 -9.05 -12.73
CA GLU A 555 -39.16 -9.89 -13.63
C GLU A 555 -37.66 -9.67 -13.38
N THR A 556 -37.22 -8.41 -13.29
CA THR A 556 -35.82 -8.06 -13.00
C THR A 556 -35.37 -8.58 -11.63
N MET A 557 -36.24 -8.54 -10.62
CA MET A 557 -35.95 -9.09 -9.30
C MET A 557 -35.85 -10.61 -9.34
N LEU A 558 -36.69 -11.32 -10.08
CA LEU A 558 -36.66 -12.78 -10.18
C LEU A 558 -35.38 -13.32 -10.82
N LEU A 559 -34.71 -12.52 -11.65
CA LEU A 559 -33.41 -12.84 -12.24
C LEU A 559 -32.26 -12.79 -11.23
N ARG A 560 -32.48 -12.23 -10.02
CA ARG A 560 -31.44 -12.08 -9.01
C ARG A 560 -31.07 -13.45 -8.40
N CYS A 561 -29.85 -13.89 -8.65
CA CYS A 561 -29.32 -15.20 -8.21
C CYS A 561 -29.47 -15.49 -6.71
N TYR A 562 -29.44 -14.47 -5.82
CA TYR A 562 -29.60 -14.70 -4.38
C TYR A 562 -31.02 -15.14 -3.99
N LEU A 563 -32.05 -14.71 -4.72
CA LEU A 563 -33.43 -15.16 -4.49
C LEU A 563 -33.62 -16.64 -4.87
N GLN A 564 -32.79 -17.14 -5.79
CA GLN A 564 -32.77 -18.54 -6.17
C GLN A 564 -31.97 -19.42 -5.19
N ARG A 565 -30.92 -18.87 -4.56
CA ARG A 565 -30.02 -19.60 -3.66
C ARG A 565 -30.45 -19.61 -2.19
N GLU A 566 -30.86 -18.47 -1.66
CA GLU A 566 -31.21 -18.32 -0.23
C GLU A 566 -32.71 -18.55 0.03
N VAL A 567 -33.52 -18.78 -1.02
CA VAL A 567 -34.99 -19.01 -1.02
C VAL A 567 -35.66 -18.34 0.19
N PRO A 568 -36.00 -17.04 0.09
CA PRO A 568 -36.49 -16.31 1.24
C PRO A 568 -37.70 -16.99 1.86
N GLN A 569 -37.82 -16.98 3.19
CA GLN A 569 -38.92 -17.65 3.91
C GLN A 569 -40.33 -17.14 3.55
N TRP A 570 -40.44 -16.04 2.80
CA TRP A 570 -41.69 -15.50 2.28
C TRP A 570 -42.13 -16.09 0.93
N ARG A 571 -41.34 -16.99 0.34
CA ARG A 571 -41.69 -17.74 -0.88
C ARG A 571 -42.55 -18.96 -0.59
#